data_AF-A0A958CQ97-F1
#
_entry.id   AF-A0A958CQ97-F1
#
_cell.length_a   1.000
_cell.length_b   1.000
_cell.length_c   1.000
_cell.angle_alpha   90.00
_cell.angle_beta   90.00
_cell.angle_gamma   90.00
#
_symmetry.space_group_name_H-M   'P 1'
#
loop_
_entity.id
_entity.type
_entity.pdbx_description
1 polymer ?
#
loop_
_entity_poly.entity_id
_entity_poly.type
_entity_poly.pdbx_seq_one_letter_code
_entity_poly.pdbx_strand_id
1 'polypeptide(L)' 'MTDERRRLGQAGERLAEEQLVGGGYQILDRNWRDGRRGELDLIARDGDCLVI' A
#
# COMPACT_ATOMS: atom_id res chain seq x y z
N MET A 1 11.61 8.76 16.80
CA MET A 1 10.32 8.12 16.51
C MET A 1 10.30 6.82 17.29
N THR A 2 9.30 6.60 18.15
CA THR A 2 9.25 5.41 19.02
C THR A 2 8.94 4.15 18.21
N ASP A 3 9.66 3.06 18.49
CA ASP A 3 9.55 1.78 17.75
C ASP A 3 8.12 1.24 17.67
N GLU A 4 7.30 1.55 18.66
CA GLU A 4 5.89 1.14 18.73
C GLU A 4 5.04 1.73 17.61
N ARG A 5 5.22 3.01 17.28
CA ARG A 5 4.51 3.66 16.15
C ARG A 5 4.90 3.05 14.82
N ARG A 6 6.18 2.70 14.66
CA ARG A 6 6.69 2.07 13.43
C ARG A 6 6.10 0.67 13.24
N ARG A 7 6.03 -0.12 14.30
CA ARG A 7 5.41 -1.46 14.28
C ARG A 7 3.92 -1.39 13.97
N LEU A 8 3.21 -0.43 14.56
CA LEU A 8 1.80 -0.21 14.29
C LEU A 8 1.56 0.16 12.82
N GLY A 9 2.39 1.05 12.26
CA GLY A 9 2.34 1.39 10.82
C GLY A 9 2.53 0.17 9.93
N GLN A 10 3.60 -0.61 10.16
CA GLN A 10 3.88 -1.83 9.40
C GLN A 10 2.77 -2.88 9.50
N ALA A 11 2.12 -3.00 10.66
CA ALA A 11 0.99 -3.91 10.83
C ALA A 11 -0.23 -3.44 10.02
N GLY A 12 -0.49 -2.13 9.99
CA GLY A 12 -1.56 -1.54 9.18
C GLY A 12 -1.34 -1.74 7.69
N GLU A 13 -0.12 -1.47 7.21
CA GLU A 13 0.28 -1.70 5.81
C GLU A 13 0.10 -3.16 5.40
N ARG A 14 0.54 -4.10 6.24
CA ARG A 14 0.35 -5.54 5.98
C ARG A 14 -1.12 -5.92 5.93
N LEU A 15 -1.94 -5.42 6.86
CA LEU A 15 -3.37 -5.70 6.86
C LEU A 15 -4.05 -5.14 5.60
N ALA A 16 -3.66 -3.95 5.16
CA ALA A 16 -4.18 -3.35 3.93
C ALA A 16 -3.81 -4.21 2.70
N GLU A 17 -2.58 -4.69 2.62
CA GLU A 17 -2.13 -5.58 1.56
C GLU A 17 -2.93 -6.90 1.55
N GLU A 18 -3.09 -7.53 2.71
CA GLU A 18 -3.86 -8.77 2.85
C GLU A 18 -5.32 -8.60 2.41
N GLN A 19 -5.96 -7.48 2.75
CA GLN A 19 -7.33 -7.18 2.35
C GLN A 19 -7.45 -6.96 0.83
N LEU A 20 -6.50 -6.26 0.23
CA LEU A 20 -6.49 -6.03 -1.23
C LEU A 20 -6.29 -7.34 -1.98
N VAL A 21 -5.30 -8.14 -1.59
CA VAL A 21 -5.05 -9.46 -2.19
C VAL A 21 -6.27 -10.38 -1.99
N GLY A 22 -6.83 -10.42 -0.79
CA GLY A 22 -8.04 -11.20 -0.49
C GLY A 22 -9.27 -10.74 -1.28
N GLY A 23 -9.34 -9.46 -1.64
CA GLY A 23 -10.34 -8.88 -2.52
C GLY A 23 -10.10 -9.10 -4.01
N GLY A 24 -9.02 -9.77 -4.40
CA GLY A 24 -8.68 -10.03 -5.82
C GLY A 24 -7.86 -8.94 -6.51
N TYR A 25 -7.36 -7.96 -5.75
CA TYR A 25 -6.52 -6.89 -6.28
C TYR A 25 -5.10 -7.40 -6.52
N GLN A 26 -4.47 -6.92 -7.59
CA GLN A 26 -3.05 -7.13 -7.86
C GLN A 26 -2.23 -6.01 -7.25
N ILE A 27 -1.27 -6.35 -6.38
CA ILE A 27 -0.28 -5.38 -5.89
C ILE A 27 0.71 -5.06 -7.01
N LEU A 28 0.83 -3.78 -7.35
CA LEU A 28 1.73 -3.28 -8.39
C LEU A 28 3.05 -2.77 -7.81
N ASP A 29 3.01 -2.07 -6.67
CA ASP A 29 4.20 -1.55 -6.00
C ASP A 29 3.96 -1.34 -4.49
N ARG A 30 5.04 -1.31 -3.71
CA ARG A 30 5.03 -1.04 -2.26
C ARG A 30 6.07 0.03 -1.93
N ASN A 31 5.76 0.92 -0.99
CA ASN A 31 6.63 2.03 -0.59
C ASN A 31 7.06 2.90 -1.78
N TRP A 32 6.13 3.15 -2.71
CA TRP A 32 6.40 3.92 -3.91
C TRP A 32 6.67 5.38 -3.56
N ARG A 33 7.67 5.96 -4.22
CA ARG A 33 8.13 7.32 -3.98
C ARG A 33 8.36 8.01 -5.31
N ASP A 34 7.63 9.09 -5.55
CA ASP A 34 7.98 10.05 -6.60
C ASP A 34 8.69 11.20 -5.91
N GLY A 35 10.03 11.20 -5.99
CA GLY A 35 10.94 12.02 -5.18
C GLY A 35 10.71 13.54 -5.18
N ARG A 36 9.71 14.05 -5.90
CA ARG A 36 9.24 15.45 -5.82
C ARG A 36 7.75 15.62 -5.55
N ARG A 37 6.93 14.57 -5.70
CA ARG A 37 5.46 14.68 -5.69
C ARG A 37 4.78 13.94 -4.54
N GLY A 38 5.49 13.04 -3.87
CA GLY A 38 5.00 12.39 -2.67
C GLY A 38 5.39 10.93 -2.59
N GLU A 39 4.72 10.23 -1.69
CA GLU A 39 4.90 8.81 -1.43
C GLU A 39 3.53 8.13 -1.32
N LEU A 40 3.49 6.86 -1.68
CA LEU A 40 2.36 5.97 -1.52
C LEU A 40 2.86 4.67 -0.90
N ASP A 41 2.23 4.23 0.19
CA ASP A 41 2.66 3.01 0.88
C ASP A 41 2.35 1.76 0.04
N LEU A 42 1.27 1.78 -0.74
CA LEU A 42 0.83 0.65 -1.55
C LEU A 42 0.13 1.10 -2.82
N ILE A 43 0.46 0.48 -3.95
CA ILE A 43 -0.23 0.65 -5.23
C ILE A 43 -0.82 -0.69 -5.62
N ALA A 44 -2.14 -0.74 -5.82
CA ALA A 44 -2.87 -1.94 -6.19
C ALA A 44 -3.83 -1.67 -7.35
N ARG A 45 -4.15 -2.73 -8.10
CA ARG A 45 -5.03 -2.69 -9.26
C ARG A 45 -6.18 -3.68 -9.10
N ASP A 46 -7.40 -3.20 -9.29
CA ASP A 46 -8.61 -4.04 -9.37
C ASP A 46 -8.94 -4.32 -10.84
N GLY A 47 -8.73 -5.56 -11.28
CA GLY A 47 -8.97 -5.97 -12.66
C GLY A 47 -8.34 -5.02 -13.69
N ASP A 48 -9.07 -4.72 -14.77
CA ASP A 48 -8.59 -3.83 -15.83
C ASP A 48 -9.05 -2.36 -15.72
N CYS A 49 -9.74 -1.99 -14.64
CA CYS A 49 -10.35 -0.67 -14.53
C CYS A 49 -9.36 0.38 -14.01
N LEU A 50 -8.98 1.32 -14.87
CA LEU A 50 -8.27 2.56 -14.48
C LEU A 50 -9.31 3.64 -14.19
N VAL A 51 -9.52 3.95 -12.90
CA VAL A 51 -10.30 5.13 -12.48
C VAL A 51 -9.32 6.24 -12.15
N ILE A 52 -9.41 7.36 -12.90
CA ILE A 52 -8.62 8.58 -12.74
C ILE A 52 -9.29 9.60 -11.83
#